data_AF-A0A3D4LNF2-F1
#
_entry.id   AF-A0A3D4LNF2-F1
#
_cell.length_a   1.000
_cell.length_b   1.000
_cell.length_c   1.000
_cell.angle_alpha   90.00
_cell.angle_beta   90.00
_cell.angle_gamma   90.00
#
_symmetry.space_group_name_H-M   'P 1'
#
loop_
_entity.id
_entity.type
_entity.pdbx_description
1 polymer ?
#
loop_
_entity_poly.entity_id
_entity_poly.type
_entity_poly.pdbx_seq_one_letter_code
_entity_poly.pdbx_strand_id
1 'polypeptide(L)'
;NVGDMSSNGLNISNISVASQDSANAAIDALDTAINSVSGARADLGALQNRLEHTVNNLGVTNENLTAAESRIRDVDMAKEMMEYTKNNILTQAAQAMLAQANMQPQGVLQLLQ
;
A
#
# COMPACT_ATOMS: atom_id res chain seq x y z
N ASN A 1 13.54 -7.28 23.17
CA ASN A 1 13.22 -8.10 24.36
C ASN A 1 12.84 -7.17 25.48
N VAL A 2 11.56 -7.08 25.79
CA VAL A 2 11.12 -6.45 27.06
C VAL A 2 11.64 -7.38 28.16
N GLY A 3 12.43 -6.86 29.11
CA GLY A 3 12.89 -7.64 30.26
C GLY A 3 11.70 -8.14 31.08
N ASP A 4 11.93 -9.10 31.99
CA ASP A 4 10.87 -9.58 32.86
C ASP A 4 10.38 -8.44 33.79
N MET A 5 9.16 -7.97 33.56
CA MET A 5 8.51 -6.90 34.33
C MET A 5 7.58 -7.45 35.42
N SER A 6 7.69 -8.74 35.76
CA SER A 6 7.00 -9.33 36.90
C SER A 6 7.57 -8.82 38.23
N SER A 7 6.83 -9.02 39.33
CA SER A 7 7.32 -8.65 40.68
C SER A 7 8.65 -9.30 41.04
N ASN A 8 8.91 -10.50 40.50
CA ASN A 8 10.17 -11.22 40.71
C ASN A 8 11.28 -10.67 39.81
N GLY A 9 10.98 -10.37 38.55
CA GLY A 9 11.93 -9.73 37.62
C GLY A 9 12.33 -8.32 38.04
N LEU A 10 11.45 -7.60 38.75
CA LEU A 10 11.69 -6.26 39.30
C LEU A 10 12.22 -6.28 40.74
N ASN A 11 12.42 -7.46 41.34
CA ASN A 11 12.91 -7.65 42.71
C ASN A 11 12.06 -6.94 43.79
N ILE A 12 10.74 -6.84 43.56
CA ILE A 12 9.76 -6.22 44.46
C ILE A 12 8.89 -7.25 45.20
N SER A 13 9.14 -8.54 45.01
CA SER A 13 8.34 -9.62 45.62
C SER A 13 8.48 -9.72 47.14
N ASN A 14 9.59 -9.24 47.73
CA ASN A 14 9.91 -9.46 49.13
C ASN A 14 10.20 -8.15 49.90
N ILE A 15 9.42 -7.11 49.60
CA ILE A 15 9.53 -5.80 50.24
C ILE A 15 8.88 -5.83 51.63
N SER A 16 9.47 -5.15 52.61
CA SER A 16 8.96 -5.06 53.98
C SER A 16 8.79 -3.62 54.44
N VAL A 17 7.68 -3.33 55.11
CA VAL A 17 7.36 -1.99 55.69
C VAL A 17 7.35 -2.07 57.23
N ALA A 18 8.02 -3.07 57.80
CA ALA A 18 7.98 -3.33 59.24
C ALA A 18 8.84 -2.35 60.07
N SER A 19 9.87 -1.72 59.48
CA SER A 19 10.68 -0.68 60.12
C SER A 19 10.79 0.55 59.21
N GLN A 20 11.20 1.67 59.77
CA GLN A 20 11.38 2.90 59.00
C GLN A 20 12.47 2.75 57.92
N ASP A 21 13.56 2.05 58.22
CA ASP A 21 14.61 1.77 57.24
C ASP A 21 14.12 0.84 56.13
N SER A 22 13.34 -0.20 56.48
CA SER A 22 12.78 -1.11 55.48
C SER A 22 11.74 -0.43 54.60
N ALA A 23 10.95 0.48 55.17
CA ALA A 23 9.99 1.31 54.44
C ALA A 23 10.67 2.28 53.47
N ASN A 24 11.81 2.89 53.84
CA ASN A 24 12.56 3.74 52.91
C ASN A 24 13.16 2.92 51.76
N ALA A 25 13.78 1.77 52.06
CA ALA A 25 14.30 0.87 51.02
C ALA A 25 13.20 0.32 50.09
N ALA A 26 12.00 0.11 50.63
CA ALA A 26 10.81 -0.29 49.87
C ALA A 26 10.42 0.76 48.82
N ILE A 27 10.42 2.04 49.20
CA ILE A 27 10.08 3.15 48.31
C ILE A 27 11.10 3.24 47.18
N ASP A 28 12.40 3.19 47.49
CA ASP A 28 13.46 3.26 46.47
C ASP A 28 13.37 2.09 45.46
N ALA A 29 13.07 0.89 45.94
CA ALA A 29 12.89 -0.28 45.10
C ALA A 29 11.65 -0.14 44.19
N LEU A 30 10.55 0.38 44.71
CA LEU A 30 9.33 0.64 43.94
C LEU A 30 9.53 1.73 42.89
N ASP A 31 10.21 2.82 43.23
CA ASP A 31 10.52 3.90 42.28
C ASP A 31 11.39 3.39 41.13
N THR A 32 12.39 2.57 41.44
CA THR A 32 13.23 1.93 40.41
C THR A 32 12.40 1.01 39.50
N ALA A 33 11.51 0.20 40.08
CA ALA A 33 10.63 -0.69 39.34
C ALA A 33 9.66 0.10 38.43
N ILE A 34 9.06 1.18 38.93
CA ILE A 34 8.17 2.06 38.18
C ILE A 34 8.91 2.71 37.02
N ASN A 35 10.15 3.18 37.23
CA ASN A 35 10.97 3.77 36.18
C ASN A 35 11.33 2.77 35.09
N SER A 36 11.68 1.53 35.46
CA SER A 36 11.96 0.45 34.51
C SER A 36 10.75 0.12 33.63
N VAL A 37 9.59 -0.07 34.26
CA VAL A 37 8.33 -0.35 33.55
C VAL A 37 7.91 0.82 32.66
N SER A 38 8.08 2.05 33.14
CA SER A 38 7.75 3.26 32.38
C SER A 38 8.67 3.44 31.18
N GLY A 39 9.97 3.17 31.34
CA GLY A 39 10.95 3.17 30.24
C GLY A 39 10.58 2.15 29.16
N ALA A 40 10.29 0.91 29.55
CA ALA A 40 9.86 -0.12 28.61
C ALA A 40 8.55 0.25 27.88
N ARG A 41 7.59 0.88 28.57
CA ARG A 41 6.37 1.41 27.93
C ARG A 41 6.67 2.55 26.95
N ALA A 42 7.59 3.45 27.29
CA ALA A 42 7.99 4.53 26.41
C ALA A 42 8.63 4.00 25.12
N ASP A 43 9.51 3.00 25.23
CA ASP A 43 10.13 2.34 24.06
C ASP A 43 9.08 1.67 23.16
N LEU A 44 8.11 0.96 23.76
CA LEU A 44 7.00 0.36 23.02
C LEU A 44 6.14 1.43 22.34
N GLY A 45 5.84 2.53 23.03
CA GLY A 45 5.10 3.66 22.45
C GLY A 45 5.86 4.32 21.29
N ALA A 46 7.18 4.47 21.39
CA ALA A 46 8.00 4.97 20.30
C ALA A 46 8.01 4.00 19.11
N LEU A 47 8.08 2.69 19.36
CA LEU A 47 8.00 1.66 18.32
C LEU A 47 6.62 1.67 17.64
N GLN A 48 5.55 1.82 18.41
CA GLN A 48 4.19 1.94 17.90
C GLN A 48 4.04 3.16 16.99
N ASN A 49 4.51 4.35 17.41
CA ASN A 49 4.49 5.55 16.57
C ASN A 49 5.25 5.32 15.25
N ARG A 50 6.43 4.69 15.31
CA ARG A 50 7.18 4.34 14.10
C ARG A 50 6.41 3.41 13.18
N LEU A 51 5.72 2.40 13.73
CA LEU A 51 4.88 1.49 12.96
C LEU A 51 3.70 2.23 12.33
N GLU A 52 3.02 3.10 13.07
CA GLU A 52 1.93 3.93 12.54
C GLU A 52 2.39 4.86 11.41
N HIS A 53 3.53 5.53 11.58
CA HIS A 53 4.14 6.32 10.50
C HIS A 53 4.50 5.48 9.29
N THR A 54 5.05 4.28 9.50
CA THR A 54 5.40 3.35 8.42
C THR A 54 4.16 2.89 7.67
N VAL A 55 3.10 2.52 8.38
CA VAL A 55 1.81 2.12 7.79
C VAL A 55 1.20 3.25 6.98
N ASN A 56 1.17 4.47 7.52
CA ASN A 56 0.65 5.63 6.80
C ASN A 56 1.46 5.92 5.54
N ASN A 57 2.80 5.89 5.61
CA ASN A 57 3.66 6.09 4.45
C ASN A 57 3.49 5.00 3.39
N LEU A 58 3.36 3.74 3.82
CA LEU A 58 3.08 2.61 2.92
C LEU A 58 1.71 2.74 2.27
N GLY A 59 0.69 3.20 2.99
CA GLY A 59 -0.64 3.48 2.45
C GLY A 59 -0.59 4.51 1.32
N VAL A 60 0.06 5.66 1.56
CA VAL A 60 0.25 6.70 0.53
C VAL A 60 1.06 6.16 -0.66
N THR A 61 2.09 5.37 -0.41
CA THR A 61 2.89 4.76 -1.48
C THR A 61 2.06 3.78 -2.30
N ASN A 62 1.22 2.97 -1.66
CA ASN A 62 0.34 2.02 -2.33
C ASN A 62 -0.70 2.72 -3.20
N GLU A 63 -1.31 3.79 -2.71
CA GLU A 63 -2.24 4.62 -3.49
C GLU A 63 -1.55 5.22 -4.73
N ASN A 64 -0.36 5.80 -4.54
CA ASN A 64 0.42 6.37 -5.64
C ASN A 64 0.83 5.32 -6.68
N LEU A 65 1.23 4.11 -6.25
CA LEU A 65 1.57 3.01 -7.14
C LEU A 65 0.35 2.50 -7.90
N THR A 66 -0.79 2.32 -7.22
CA THR A 66 -2.05 1.89 -7.86
C THR A 66 -2.52 2.92 -8.89
N ALA A 67 -2.41 4.23 -8.59
CA ALA A 67 -2.74 5.30 -9.52
C ALA A 67 -1.76 5.38 -10.71
N ALA A 68 -0.48 5.06 -10.50
CA ALA A 68 0.50 4.94 -11.58
C ALA A 68 0.21 3.71 -12.46
N GLU A 69 -0.10 2.57 -11.85
CA GLU A 69 -0.45 1.33 -12.54
C GLU A 69 -1.73 1.50 -13.36
N SER A 70 -2.78 2.10 -12.80
CA SER A 70 -4.01 2.44 -13.53
C SER A 70 -3.68 3.29 -14.75
N ARG A 71 -2.88 4.35 -14.61
CA ARG A 71 -2.50 5.19 -15.75
C ARG A 71 -1.75 4.43 -16.83
N ILE A 72 -0.82 3.54 -16.47
CA ILE A 72 -0.09 2.72 -17.44
C ILE A 72 -1.07 1.80 -18.16
N ARG A 73 -1.90 1.06 -17.40
CA ARG A 73 -2.86 0.11 -17.94
C ARG A 73 -3.93 0.78 -18.82
N ASP A 74 -4.44 1.94 -18.39
CA ASP A 74 -5.45 2.71 -19.10
C ASP A 74 -4.87 3.29 -20.41
N VAL A 75 -3.62 3.77 -20.41
CA VAL A 75 -2.94 4.25 -21.63
C VAL A 75 -2.71 3.10 -22.61
N ASP A 76 -2.29 1.94 -22.14
CA ASP A 76 -2.06 0.78 -23.00
C ASP A 76 -3.38 0.23 -23.55
N MET A 77 -4.44 0.17 -22.74
CA MET A 77 -5.77 -0.20 -23.19
C MET A 77 -6.33 0.79 -24.21
N ALA A 78 -6.15 2.10 -24.01
CA ALA A 78 -6.58 3.11 -24.97
C ALA A 78 -5.84 2.98 -26.32
N LYS A 79 -4.53 2.70 -26.31
CA LYS A 79 -3.77 2.46 -27.54
C LYS A 79 -4.24 1.22 -28.28
N GLU A 80 -4.40 0.10 -27.57
CA GLU A 80 -4.88 -1.16 -28.16
C GLU A 80 -6.30 -0.99 -28.74
N MET A 81 -7.18 -0.27 -28.03
CA MET A 81 -8.53 0.03 -28.52
C MET A 81 -8.50 0.94 -29.75
N MET A 82 -7.60 1.93 -29.82
CA MET A 82 -7.44 2.75 -31.02
C MET A 82 -6.93 1.94 -32.20
N GLU A 83 -5.95 1.05 -32.01
CA GLU A 83 -5.47 0.16 -33.06
C GLU A 83 -6.57 -0.82 -33.50
N TYR A 84 -7.31 -1.39 -32.56
CA TYR A 84 -8.47 -2.24 -32.85
C TYR A 84 -9.54 -1.50 -33.64
N THR A 85 -9.92 -0.28 -33.24
CA THR A 85 -10.89 0.55 -33.98
C THR A 85 -10.35 0.94 -35.36
N LYS A 86 -9.08 1.34 -35.47
CA LYS A 86 -8.44 1.64 -36.76
C LYS A 86 -8.51 0.43 -37.69
N ASN A 87 -8.17 -0.76 -37.20
CA ASN A 87 -8.23 -1.99 -37.99
C ASN A 87 -9.66 -2.32 -38.42
N ASN A 88 -10.66 -2.15 -37.54
CA ASN A 88 -12.07 -2.32 -37.90
C ASN A 88 -12.57 -1.32 -38.95
N ILE A 89 -12.15 -0.05 -38.88
CA ILE A 89 -12.47 0.93 -39.91
C ILE A 89 -11.78 0.57 -41.22
N LEU A 90 -10.53 0.11 -41.18
CA LEU A 90 -9.77 -0.30 -42.36
C LEU A 90 -10.40 -1.50 -43.06
N THR A 91 -10.89 -2.50 -42.31
CA THR A 91 -11.59 -3.65 -42.88
C THR A 91 -12.94 -3.27 -43.48
N GLN A 92 -13.72 -2.42 -42.81
CA GLN A 92 -14.98 -1.89 -43.36
C GLN A 92 -14.74 -1.02 -44.60
N ALA A 93 -13.72 -0.16 -44.58
CA ALA A 93 -13.33 0.66 -45.72
C ALA A 93 -12.81 -0.19 -46.89
N ALA A 94 -12.03 -1.24 -46.62
CA ALA A 94 -11.58 -2.18 -47.65
C ALA A 94 -12.76 -2.93 -48.30
N GLN A 95 -13.76 -3.34 -47.52
CA GLN A 95 -14.99 -3.93 -48.04
C GLN A 95 -15.79 -2.95 -48.90
N ALA A 96 -15.98 -1.71 -48.45
CA ALA A 96 -16.66 -0.67 -49.22
C ALA A 96 -15.88 -0.28 -50.49
N MET A 97 -14.56 -0.19 -50.42
CA MET A 97 -13.66 0.06 -51.56
C MET A 97 -13.68 -1.09 -52.57
N LEU A 98 -13.69 -2.35 -52.11
CA LEU A 98 -13.86 -3.51 -53.00
C LEU A 98 -15.22 -3.48 -53.70
N ALA A 99 -16.29 -3.15 -52.98
CA ALA A 99 -17.62 -3.00 -53.59
C ALA A 99 -17.64 -1.87 -54.63
N GLN A 100 -17.04 -0.71 -54.33
CA GLN A 100 -16.94 0.42 -55.27
C GLN A 100 -16.06 0.10 -56.49
N ALA A 101 -14.92 -0.56 -56.27
CA ALA A 101 -14.02 -1.00 -57.34
C ALA A 101 -14.66 -2.06 -58.24
N ASN A 102 -15.57 -2.88 -57.73
CA ASN A 102 -16.33 -3.85 -58.53
C ASN A 102 -17.46 -3.20 -59.36
N MET A 103 -17.99 -2.04 -58.95
CA MET A 103 -18.99 -1.29 -59.73
C MET A 103 -18.37 -0.49 -60.89
N GLN A 104 -17.12 -0.06 -60.75
CA GLN A 104 -16.41 0.72 -61.78
C GLN A 104 -16.28 -0.01 -63.15
N PRO A 105 -15.93 -1.31 -63.23
CA PRO A 105 -15.86 -2.03 -64.51
C PRO A 105 -17.22 -2.22 -65.19
N GLN A 106 -18.33 -2.28 -64.43
CA GLN A 106 -19.67 -2.46 -65.01
C GLN A 106 -20.13 -1.22 -65.79
N GLY A 107 -19.75 -0.01 -65.35
CA GLY A 107 -20.02 1.22 -66.08
C GLY A 107 -19.22 1.35 -67.38
N VAL A 108 -18.00 0.82 -67.42
CA VAL A 108 -17.16 0.83 -68.64
C VAL A 108 -17.64 -0.21 -69.66
N LEU A 109 -18.18 -1.35 -69.21
CA LEU A 109 -18.79 -2.34 -70.12
C LEU A 109 -20.05 -1.81 -70.83
N GLN A 110 -20.75 -0.84 -70.23
CA GLN A 110 -21.88 -0.13 -70.84
C GLN A 110 -21.45 0.88 -71.91
N LEU A 111 -20.21 1.39 -71.86
CA LEU A 111 -19.65 2.32 -72.85
C LEU A 111 -18.97 1.60 -74.03
N LEU A 112 -18.79 0.28 -73.95
CA LEU A 112 -18.21 -0.57 -74.99
C LEU A 112 -19.26 -1.38 -75.77
N GLN A 113 -20.55 -1.08 -75.58
CA GLN A 113 -21.68 -1.72 -76.25
C GLN A 113 -22.40 -0.74 -77.19
#